data_AF-A0AAX2GYZ3-F1
#
_entry.id   AF-A0AAX2GYZ3-F1
#
_cell.length_a   1.000
_cell.length_b   1.000
_cell.length_c   1.000
_cell.angle_alpha   90.00
_cell.angle_beta   90.00
_cell.angle_gamma   90.00
#
_symmetry.space_group_name_H-M   'P 1'
#
loop_
_entity.id
_entity.type
_entity.pdbx_description
1 polymer ?
#
loop_
_entity_poly.entity_id
_entity_poly.type
_entity_poly.pdbx_seq_one_letter_code
_entity_poly.pdbx_strand_id
1 'polypeptide(L)' 'MIKNYIILAHKAPEQLQRMITQLDDEDAMFFIHLDAKADLTAFEQVVKGPRVQFITQREHCLPCEGNPSLLTRCRSLCSG' A
#
# COMPACT_ATOMS: atom_id res chain seq x y z
N MET A 1 4.70 16.08 -16.14
CA MET A 1 4.89 16.51 -14.74
C MET A 1 4.92 15.25 -13.91
N ILE A 2 6.02 15.00 -13.19
CA ILE A 2 6.18 13.75 -12.42
C ILE A 2 5.14 13.67 -11.30
N LYS A 3 4.49 12.51 -11.17
CA LYS A 3 3.47 12.21 -10.16
C LYS A 3 3.92 11.01 -9.35
N ASN A 4 3.88 11.14 -8.02
CA ASN A 4 4.19 10.04 -7.11
C ASN A 4 2.92 9.61 -6.38
N TYR A 5 2.48 8.38 -6.62
CA TYR A 5 1.36 7.78 -5.92
C TYR A 5 1.86 6.89 -4.79
N ILE A 6 1.37 7.13 -3.58
CA ILE A 6 1.55 6.23 -2.44
C ILE A 6 0.22 5.50 -2.24
N ILE A 7 0.22 4.20 -2.43
CA ILE A 7 -0.98 3.37 -2.37
C ILE A 7 -0.88 2.43 -1.19
N LEU A 8 -1.84 2.50 -0.27
CA LEU A 8 -1.99 1.54 0.82
C LEU A 8 -2.97 0.45 0.38
N ALA A 9 -2.53 -0.81 0.40
CA ALA A 9 -3.36 -1.94 0.03
C ALA A 9 -3.22 -3.09 1.03
N HIS A 10 -4.30 -3.85 1.20
CA HIS A 10 -4.32 -5.01 2.09
C HIS A 10 -5.12 -6.20 1.52
N LYS A 11 -5.87 -5.99 0.42
CA LYS A 11 -6.71 -6.98 -0.29
C LYS A 11 -6.79 -6.65 -1.79
N ALA A 12 -7.34 -7.58 -2.57
CA ALA A 12 -7.71 -7.42 -3.98
C ALA A 12 -6.57 -6.98 -4.92
N PRO A 13 -5.55 -7.84 -5.14
CA PRO A 13 -4.39 -7.51 -5.99
C PRO A 13 -4.76 -7.22 -7.46
N GLU A 14 -5.79 -7.89 -8.01
CA GLU A 14 -6.25 -7.64 -9.38
C GLU A 14 -6.86 -6.23 -9.54
N GLN A 15 -7.59 -5.76 -8.52
CA GLN A 15 -8.13 -4.41 -8.51
C GLN A 15 -7.00 -3.38 -8.46
N LEU A 16 -5.97 -3.65 -7.65
CA LEU A 16 -4.79 -2.78 -7.56
C LEU A 16 -4.07 -2.69 -8.91
N GLN A 17 -3.84 -3.81 -9.60
CA GLN A 17 -3.23 -3.81 -10.93
C GLN A 17 -4.06 -2.97 -11.90
N ARG A 18 -5.38 -3.19 -11.95
CA ARG A 18 -6.27 -2.41 -12.82
C ARG A 18 -6.21 -0.92 -12.53
N MET A 19 -6.17 -0.54 -11.26
CA MET A 19 -6.07 0.87 -10.86
C MET A 19 -4.75 1.50 -11.31
N ILE A 20 -3.63 0.81 -11.08
CA ILE A 20 -2.30 1.27 -11.53
C ILE A 20 -2.29 1.45 -13.05
N THR A 21 -2.79 0.47 -13.81
CA THR A 21 -2.86 0.55 -15.27
C THR A 21 -3.69 1.74 -15.77
N GLN A 22 -4.75 2.15 -15.05
CA GLN A 22 -5.55 3.32 -15.45
C GLN A 22 -4.92 4.66 -15.05
N LEU A 23 -4.10 4.69 -14.00
CA LEU A 23 -3.44 5.90 -13.52
C LEU A 23 -2.07 6.15 -14.18
N ASP A 24 -1.51 5.16 -14.85
CA ASP A 24 -0.18 5.23 -15.44
C ASP A 24 -0.19 6.08 -16.72
N ASP A 25 0.51 7.21 -16.69
CA ASP A 25 0.66 8.15 -17.80
C ASP A 25 2.13 8.47 -18.12
N GLU A 26 3.02 7.48 -17.99
CA GLU A 26 4.48 7.52 -18.23
C GLU A 26 5.28 8.36 -17.22
N ASP A 27 4.70 9.43 -16.70
CA ASP A 27 5.25 10.30 -15.65
C ASP A 27 4.85 9.88 -14.22
N ALA A 28 4.08 8.80 -14.10
CA ALA A 28 3.57 8.28 -12.83
C ALA A 28 4.47 7.21 -12.20
N MET A 29 4.82 7.40 -10.94
CA MET A 29 5.53 6.45 -10.10
C MET A 29 4.60 5.91 -9.00
N PHE A 30 4.63 4.60 -8.76
CA PHE A 30 3.72 3.93 -7.83
C PHE A 30 4.51 3.24 -6.71
N PHE A 31 4.28 3.68 -5.47
CA PHE A 31 4.84 3.10 -4.26
C PHE A 31 3.72 2.41 -3.48
N ILE A 32 3.81 1.09 -3.38
CA ILE A 32 2.76 0.25 -2.78
C ILE A 32 3.20 -0.16 -1.38
N HIS A 33 2.50 0.34 -0.37
CA HIS A 33 2.58 -0.18 0.99
C HIS A 33 1.53 -1.27 1.17
N LEU A 34 1.99 -2.52 1.31
CA LEU A 34 1.11 -3.62 1.72
C LEU A 34 1.09 -3.72 3.24
N ASP A 35 -0.10 -3.88 3.82
CA ASP A 35 -0.23 -4.24 5.23
C ASP A 35 0.61 -5.49 5.55
N ALA A 36 1.23 -5.51 6.73
CA ALA A 36 2.05 -6.65 7.16
C ALA A 36 1.30 -8.00 7.16
N LYS A 37 -0.03 -7.98 7.33
CA LYS A 37 -0.88 -9.19 7.27
C LYS A 37 -1.26 -9.61 5.85
N ALA A 38 -1.03 -8.76 4.84
CA ALA A 38 -1.32 -9.10 3.46
C ALA A 38 -0.27 -10.07 2.89
N ASP A 39 -0.73 -11.01 2.07
CA ASP A 39 0.13 -11.95 1.35
C ASP A 39 0.87 -11.23 0.22
N LEU A 40 2.14 -10.90 0.47
CA LEU A 40 3.00 -10.21 -0.50
C LEU A 40 3.11 -10.98 -1.81
N THR A 41 3.22 -12.31 -1.76
CA THR A 41 3.42 -13.14 -2.95
C THR A 41 2.22 -13.07 -3.89
N ALA A 42 1.00 -13.05 -3.35
CA ALA A 42 -0.21 -12.86 -4.15
C ALA A 42 -0.23 -11.52 -4.90
N PHE A 43 0.28 -10.44 -4.27
CA PHE A 43 0.40 -9.14 -4.92
C PHE A 43 1.53 -9.10 -5.94
N GLU A 44 2.70 -9.66 -5.64
CA GLU A 44 3.84 -9.68 -6.57
C GLU A 44 3.55 -10.49 -7.83
N GLN A 45 2.72 -11.54 -7.74
CA GLN A 45 2.32 -12.35 -8.90
C GLN A 45 1.43 -11.55 -9.87
N VAL A 46 0.53 -10.72 -9.34
CA VAL A 46 -0.51 -10.03 -10.13
C VAL A 46 -0.10 -8.62 -10.52
N VAL A 47 0.49 -7.87 -9.60
CA VAL A 47 0.80 -6.46 -9.78
C VAL A 47 2.16 -6.31 -10.44
N LYS A 48 2.17 -5.78 -11.66
CA LYS A 48 3.34 -5.66 -12.52
C LYS A 48 3.41 -4.26 -13.14
N GLY A 49 4.62 -3.75 -13.29
CA GLY A 49 4.88 -2.53 -14.03
C GLY A 49 6.31 -2.01 -13.82
N PRO A 50 6.88 -1.25 -14.79
CA PRO A 50 8.25 -0.74 -14.71
C PRO A 50 8.43 0.36 -13.66
N ARG A 51 7.34 1.04 -13.27
CA ARG A 51 7.34 2.16 -12.30
C ARG A 51 6.60 1.81 -11.01
N VAL A 52 6.49 0.52 -10.72
CA VAL A 52 5.84 -0.01 -9.52
C VAL A 52 6.90 -0.51 -8.54
N GLN A 53 6.85 -0.05 -7.29
CA GLN A 53 7.73 -0.48 -6.23
C GLN A 53 6.93 -0.86 -4.98
N PHE A 54 7.15 -2.06 -4.47
CA PHE A 54 6.64 -2.47 -3.16
C PHE A 54 7.56 -1.98 -2.06
N ILE A 55 6.98 -1.35 -1.04
CA ILE A 55 7.71 -0.92 0.16
C ILE A 55 7.99 -2.15 1.02
N THR A 56 9.27 -2.41 1.29
CA THR A 56 9.74 -3.61 1.99
C THR A 56 9.43 -3.58 3.49
N GLN A 57 9.52 -2.40 4.12
CA GLN A 57 9.10 -2.21 5.50
C GLN A 57 7.57 -2.11 5.55
N ARG A 58 6.92 -3.18 6.00
CA ARG A 58 5.46 -3.29 6.08
C ARG A 58 5.00 -3.19 7.52
N GLU A 59 4.12 -2.24 7.78
CA GLU A 59 3.47 -2.08 9.08
C GLU A 59 2.09 -2.74 9.10
N HIS A 60 1.66 -3.23 10.26
CA HIS A 60 0.28 -3.67 10.42
C HIS A 60 -0.62 -2.46 10.69
N CYS A 61 -1.39 -2.06 9.69
CA CYS A 61 -2.38 -1.00 9.81
C CYS A 61 -3.58 -1.53 10.62
N LEU A 62 -3.83 -0.90 11.77
CA LEU A 62 -5.04 -1.17 12.54
C LEU A 62 -6.23 -0.55 11.79
N PRO A 63 -7.37 -1.27 11.67
CA PRO A 63 -8.57 -0.69 11.08
C PRO A 63 -8.97 0.55 11.87
N CYS A 64 -9.29 1.63 11.16
CA CYS A 64 -9.76 2.89 11.76
C CYS A 64 -11.14 2.76 12.44
N GLU A 65 -11.77 1.60 12.36
CA GLU A 65 -13.08 1.36 12.96
C GLU A 65 -12.97 1.01 14.46
N GLY A 66 -13.03 2.05 15.29
CA GLY A 66 -13.98 2.05 16.40
C GLY A 66 -13.57 1.44 17.74
N ASN A 67 -12.33 1.61 18.21
CA ASN A 67 -12.05 1.49 19.65
C ASN A 67 -11.04 2.55 20.14
N PRO A 68 -11.45 3.51 20.99
CA PRO A 68 -10.57 4.54 21.54
C PRO A 68 -9.34 3.98 22.26
N SER A 69 -9.40 2.76 22.79
CA SER A 69 -8.26 2.12 23.46
C SER A 69 -7.15 1.63 22.52
N LEU A 70 -7.43 1.49 21.22
CA LEU A 70 -6.43 1.11 20.19
C LEU A 70 -5.71 2.33 19.60
N LEU A 71 -6.27 3.54 19.72
CA LEU A 71 -5.62 4.79 19.30
C LEU A 71 -4.33 5.07 20.09
N THR A 72 -4.26 4.62 21.34
CA THR A 72 -3.06 4.78 22.19
C THR A 72 -1.86 4.01 21.62
N ARG A 73 -2.08 2.92 20.85
CA ARG A 73 -0.99 2.09 20.29
C ARG A 73 -0.48 2.59 18.94
N CYS A 74 -1.32 3.27 18.14
CA CYS A 74 -0.86 3.93 16.92
C CYS A 74 0.03 5.15 17.21
N ARG A 75 -0.16 5.85 18.33
CA ARG A 75 0.65 7.04 18.67
C ARG A 75 2.09 6.71 19.08
N SER A 76 2.33 5.55 19.71
CA SER A 76 3.67 5.14 20.13
C SER A 76 4.56 4.65 18.99
N LEU A 77 3.98 4.22 17.86
CA LEU A 77 4.72 3.75 16.69
C LEU A 77 5.07 4.88 15.71
N CYS A 78 4.35 6.01 15.76
CA CYS A 78 4.63 7.20 14.92
C CYS A 78 5.41 8.29 15.66
N SER A 79 5.91 8.04 16.87
CA SER A 79 6.71 9.00 17.67
C SER A 79 8.16 8.53 17.87
N GLY A 80 8.67 7.66 17.00
CA GLY A 80 10.08 7.24 16.97
C GLY A 80 10.77 7.76 15.72
#